data_AF-A0A6J8E7H5-F1
#
_entry.id   AF-A0A6J8E7H5-F1
#
_cell.length_a   1.000
_cell.length_b   1.000
_cell.length_c   1.000
_cell.angle_alpha   90.00
_cell.angle_beta   90.00
_cell.angle_gamma   90.00
#
_symmetry.space_group_name_H-M   'P 1'
#
loop_
_entity.id
_entity.type
_entity.pdbx_description
1 polymer ?
#
loop_
_entity_poly.entity_id
_entity_poly.type
_entity_poly.pdbx_seq_one_letter_code
_entity_poly.pdbx_strand_id
1 'polypeptide(L)'
;MAILDNSVKAKLAAKSSTLETVLMWTRNKPSKWLCNLPVSERHAALESPQKLAPQYIEIIQNRQKYVETQIANKLAEKKAKQEKSEQTKMTNKLSVSREIVKFGGVWDKSQMEQQINTLEAKTLREALLVQIKFHKVVLLLKGSKELFQETYNKKKYSNEELQDNLTKILELNDLNNDEQDSVSSEYAMSYKSEDQIQESLQSKKNILFSKYQEKDWLDK
;
A
#
# COMPACT_ATOMS: atom_id res chain seq x y z
N MET A 1 -27.32 -26.04 12.52
CA MET A 1 -26.19 -25.09 12.72
C MET A 1 -25.41 -25.31 14.01
N ALA A 2 -25.92 -25.99 15.06
CA ALA A 2 -25.25 -26.00 16.37
C ALA A 2 -23.89 -26.75 16.49
N ILE A 3 -23.54 -27.65 15.57
CA ILE A 3 -22.46 -28.63 15.82
C ILE A 3 -21.08 -28.09 15.43
N LEU A 4 -20.99 -27.37 14.30
CA LEU A 4 -19.77 -26.67 13.94
C LEU A 4 -19.48 -25.55 14.93
N ASP A 5 -20.49 -24.76 15.28
CA ASP A 5 -20.37 -23.67 16.25
C ASP A 5 -19.93 -24.18 17.63
N ASN A 6 -20.49 -25.30 18.10
CA ASN A 6 -20.06 -25.93 19.35
C ASN A 6 -18.64 -26.51 19.25
N SER A 7 -18.24 -27.01 18.08
CA SER A 7 -16.89 -27.56 17.85
C SER A 7 -15.83 -26.46 17.79
N VAL A 8 -16.15 -25.32 17.17
CA VAL A 8 -15.29 -24.12 17.13
C VAL A 8 -15.12 -23.54 18.53
N LYS A 9 -16.21 -23.48 19.31
CA LYS A 9 -16.17 -23.05 20.72
C LYS A 9 -15.37 -24.01 21.62
N ALA A 10 -15.48 -25.33 21.39
CA ALA A 10 -14.78 -26.33 22.17
C ALA A 10 -13.29 -26.48 21.79
N LYS A 11 -12.92 -26.16 20.55
CA LYS A 11 -11.54 -26.27 20.03
C LYS A 11 -11.10 -24.96 19.39
N LEU A 12 -10.90 -23.94 20.22
CA LEU A 12 -10.50 -22.57 19.83
C LEU A 12 -9.21 -22.52 18.99
N ALA A 13 -8.29 -23.48 19.16
CA ALA A 13 -7.03 -23.54 18.42
C ALA A 13 -7.17 -24.18 17.01
N ALA A 14 -8.28 -24.85 16.72
CA ALA A 14 -8.49 -25.50 15.43
C ALA A 14 -9.11 -24.53 14.43
N LYS A 15 -8.54 -24.45 13.22
CA LYS A 15 -9.10 -23.64 12.12
C LYS A 15 -10.50 -24.15 11.76
N SER A 16 -11.45 -23.26 11.47
CA SER A 16 -12.82 -23.67 11.12
C SER A 16 -12.85 -24.62 9.94
N SER A 17 -11.97 -24.43 8.95
CA SER A 17 -11.83 -25.34 7.80
C SER A 17 -11.42 -26.76 8.18
N THR A 18 -10.54 -26.90 9.18
CA THR A 18 -10.13 -28.22 9.71
C THR A 18 -11.28 -28.89 10.46
N LEU A 19 -12.04 -28.12 11.25
CA LEU A 19 -13.22 -28.63 11.96
C LEU A 19 -14.35 -29.00 11.01
N GLU A 20 -14.59 -28.20 9.96
CA GLU A 20 -15.50 -28.53 8.86
C GLU A 20 -15.08 -29.80 8.13
N THR A 21 -13.78 -29.95 7.82
CA THR A 21 -13.27 -31.16 7.16
C THR A 21 -13.44 -32.40 8.04
N VAL A 22 -13.14 -32.30 9.34
CA VAL A 22 -13.34 -33.40 10.29
C VAL A 22 -14.82 -33.72 10.48
N LEU A 23 -15.69 -32.71 10.54
CA LEU A 23 -17.14 -32.92 10.63
C LEU A 23 -17.70 -33.53 9.34
N MET A 24 -17.26 -33.04 8.18
CA MET A 24 -17.59 -33.62 6.89
C MET A 24 -17.09 -35.06 6.81
N TRP A 25 -15.88 -35.38 7.26
CA TRP A 25 -15.32 -36.73 7.25
C TRP A 25 -16.04 -37.68 8.22
N THR A 26 -16.25 -37.25 9.46
CA THR A 26 -16.86 -38.06 10.53
C THR A 26 -18.37 -38.25 10.36
N ARG A 27 -19.03 -37.30 9.70
CA ARG A 27 -20.46 -37.37 9.39
C ARG A 27 -20.74 -37.62 7.93
N ASN A 28 -19.70 -37.85 7.11
CA ASN A 28 -19.92 -38.31 5.76
C ASN A 28 -20.58 -39.66 5.87
N LYS A 29 -21.79 -39.76 5.36
CA LYS A 29 -22.47 -41.03 5.19
C LYS A 29 -21.89 -41.63 3.90
N PRO A 30 -20.99 -42.62 3.97
CA PRO A 30 -20.34 -43.13 2.77
C PRO A 30 -21.36 -43.82 1.87
N SER A 31 -21.02 -44.02 0.59
CA SER A 31 -21.87 -44.77 -0.34
C SER A 31 -22.32 -46.12 0.22
N LYS A 32 -21.43 -46.83 0.94
CA LYS A 32 -21.75 -48.08 1.65
C LYS A 32 -22.88 -47.95 2.67
N TRP A 33 -22.93 -46.84 3.42
CA TRP A 33 -24.03 -46.57 4.35
C TRP A 33 -25.36 -46.40 3.61
N LEU A 34 -25.33 -45.71 2.48
CA LEU A 34 -26.52 -45.47 1.65
C LEU A 34 -27.04 -46.77 1.01
N CYS A 35 -26.13 -47.65 0.60
CA CYS A 35 -26.43 -48.99 0.09
C CYS A 35 -27.03 -49.95 1.14
N ASN A 36 -26.74 -49.72 2.43
CA ASN A 36 -27.25 -50.55 3.53
C ASN A 36 -28.63 -50.09 4.03
N LEU A 37 -29.12 -48.92 3.59
CA LEU A 37 -30.46 -48.46 3.94
C LEU A 37 -31.55 -49.19 3.17
N PRO A 38 -32.74 -49.35 3.77
CA PRO A 38 -33.96 -49.72 3.05
C PRO A 38 -34.21 -48.77 1.87
N VAL A 39 -34.79 -49.30 0.78
CA VAL A 39 -35.00 -48.55 -0.47
C VAL A 39 -35.80 -47.25 -0.26
N SER A 40 -36.81 -47.28 0.61
CA SER A 40 -37.63 -46.11 0.95
C SER A 40 -36.81 -45.00 1.65
N GLU A 41 -36.02 -45.36 2.66
CA GLU A 41 -35.18 -44.41 3.39
C GLU A 41 -34.03 -43.87 2.53
N ARG A 42 -33.50 -44.71 1.64
CA ARG A 42 -32.49 -44.31 0.65
C ARG A 42 -33.02 -43.25 -0.30
N HIS A 43 -34.23 -43.44 -0.81
CA HIS A 43 -34.89 -42.45 -1.67
C HIS A 43 -35.11 -41.12 -0.92
N ALA A 44 -35.65 -41.17 0.30
CA ALA A 44 -35.85 -39.97 1.11
C ALA A 44 -34.52 -39.23 1.42
N ALA A 45 -33.44 -39.97 1.66
CA ALA A 45 -32.11 -39.42 1.91
C ALA A 45 -31.50 -38.74 0.66
N LEU A 46 -31.85 -39.17 -0.56
CA LEU A 46 -31.37 -38.58 -1.81
C LEU A 46 -32.28 -37.48 -2.36
N GLU A 47 -33.58 -37.55 -2.10
CA GLU A 47 -34.55 -36.60 -2.61
C GLU A 47 -34.43 -35.23 -1.93
N SER A 48 -34.18 -35.20 -0.61
CA SER A 48 -34.06 -33.92 0.10
C SER A 48 -32.84 -33.08 -0.33
N PRO A 49 -31.62 -33.63 -0.54
CA PRO A 49 -30.51 -32.86 -1.07
C PRO A 49 -30.73 -32.49 -2.54
N GLN A 50 -31.35 -33.34 -3.35
CA GLN A 50 -31.65 -33.03 -4.76
C GLN A 50 -32.59 -31.82 -4.88
N LYS A 51 -33.59 -31.70 -4.00
CA LYS A 51 -34.49 -30.54 -3.96
C LYS A 51 -33.80 -29.26 -3.49
N LEU A 52 -32.86 -29.36 -2.54
CA LEU A 52 -32.17 -28.21 -1.97
C LEU A 52 -30.94 -27.76 -2.78
N ALA A 53 -30.34 -28.66 -3.57
CA ALA A 53 -29.11 -28.39 -4.31
C ALA A 53 -29.20 -27.14 -5.23
N PRO A 54 -30.28 -26.92 -6.02
CA PRO A 54 -30.40 -25.72 -6.84
C PRO A 54 -30.34 -24.42 -6.02
N GLN A 55 -31.01 -24.39 -4.87
CA GLN A 55 -31.01 -23.22 -3.98
C GLN A 55 -29.60 -22.92 -3.43
N TYR A 56 -28.86 -23.96 -3.03
CA TYR A 56 -27.49 -23.78 -2.56
C TYR A 56 -26.54 -23.33 -3.68
N ILE A 57 -26.71 -23.85 -4.90
CA ILE A 57 -25.93 -23.40 -6.06
C ILE A 57 -26.18 -21.90 -6.31
N GLU A 58 -27.44 -21.47 -6.28
CA GLU A 58 -27.81 -20.06 -6.45
C GLU A 58 -27.20 -19.17 -5.36
N ILE A 59 -27.26 -19.58 -4.10
CA ILE A 59 -26.64 -18.85 -2.97
C ILE A 59 -25.13 -18.70 -3.18
N ILE A 60 -24.45 -19.77 -3.60
CA ILE A 60 -23.00 -19.74 -3.86
C ILE A 60 -22.66 -18.80 -5.01
N GLN A 61 -23.41 -18.86 -6.12
CA GLN A 61 -23.21 -17.99 -7.27
C GLN A 61 -23.44 -16.52 -6.92
N ASN A 62 -24.51 -16.22 -6.16
CA ASN A 62 -24.80 -14.87 -5.70
C ASN A 62 -23.71 -14.34 -4.78
N ARG A 63 -23.18 -15.19 -3.88
CA ARG A 63 -22.05 -14.82 -3.02
C ARG A 63 -20.78 -14.56 -3.83
N GLN A 64 -20.48 -15.38 -4.84
CA GLN A 64 -19.33 -15.16 -5.73
C GLN A 64 -19.44 -13.82 -6.46
N LYS A 65 -20.58 -13.55 -7.11
CA LYS A 65 -20.86 -12.26 -7.78
C LYS A 65 -20.76 -11.08 -6.81
N TYR A 66 -21.26 -11.22 -5.59
CA TYR A 66 -21.14 -10.18 -4.57
C TYR A 66 -19.66 -9.91 -4.21
N VAL A 67 -18.85 -10.95 -4.03
CA VAL A 67 -17.43 -10.78 -3.72
C VAL A 67 -16.68 -10.15 -4.90
N GLU A 68 -16.94 -10.60 -6.12
CA GLU A 68 -16.34 -10.03 -7.34
C GLU A 68 -16.66 -8.55 -7.51
N THR A 69 -17.93 -8.17 -7.34
CA THR A 69 -18.35 -6.76 -7.42
C THR A 69 -17.70 -5.90 -6.33
N GLN A 70 -17.59 -6.41 -5.09
CA GLN A 70 -16.89 -5.71 -4.02
C GLN A 70 -15.39 -5.51 -4.31
N ILE A 71 -14.73 -6.51 -4.89
CA ILE A 71 -13.33 -6.40 -5.30
C ILE A 71 -13.19 -5.38 -6.43
N ALA A 72 -14.05 -5.45 -7.45
CA ALA A 72 -14.05 -4.51 -8.57
C ALA A 72 -14.24 -3.06 -8.10
N ASN A 73 -15.20 -2.82 -7.21
CA ASN A 73 -15.46 -1.49 -6.64
C ASN A 73 -14.24 -0.97 -5.86
N LYS A 74 -13.62 -1.79 -5.00
CA LYS A 74 -12.41 -1.39 -4.26
C LYS A 74 -11.24 -1.07 -5.18
N LEU A 75 -11.08 -1.83 -6.27
CA LEU A 75 -10.05 -1.56 -7.27
C LEU A 75 -10.32 -0.26 -8.03
N ALA A 76 -11.58 0.00 -8.40
CA ALA A 76 -11.98 1.25 -9.05
C ALA A 76 -11.75 2.46 -8.14
N GLU A 77 -12.16 2.39 -6.86
CA GLU A 77 -11.90 3.44 -5.87
C GLU A 77 -10.40 3.70 -5.68
N LYS A 78 -9.59 2.64 -5.62
CA LYS A 78 -8.14 2.75 -5.51
C LYS A 78 -7.53 3.46 -6.72
N LYS A 79 -7.96 3.10 -7.93
CA LYS A 79 -7.53 3.76 -9.18
C LYS A 79 -7.93 5.23 -9.20
N ALA A 80 -9.19 5.54 -8.92
CA ALA A 80 -9.68 6.92 -8.87
C ALA A 80 -8.92 7.78 -7.85
N LYS A 81 -8.61 7.22 -6.67
CA LYS A 81 -7.82 7.90 -5.65
C LYS A 81 -6.37 8.14 -6.11
N GLN A 82 -5.78 7.17 -6.80
CA GLN A 82 -4.43 7.29 -7.35
C GLN A 82 -4.39 8.36 -8.46
N GLU A 83 -5.30 8.31 -9.43
CA GLU A 83 -5.41 9.31 -10.50
C GLU A 83 -5.60 10.72 -9.93
N LYS A 84 -6.50 10.91 -8.96
CA LYS A 84 -6.69 12.20 -8.30
C LYS A 84 -5.42 12.68 -7.58
N SER A 85 -4.69 11.77 -6.94
CA SER A 85 -3.41 12.09 -6.31
C SER A 85 -2.35 12.48 -7.33
N GLU A 86 -2.26 11.77 -8.45
CA GLU A 86 -1.32 12.05 -9.53
C GLU A 86 -1.64 13.37 -10.23
N GLN A 87 -2.91 13.64 -10.51
CA GLN A 87 -3.36 14.91 -11.06
C GLN A 87 -3.01 16.07 -10.12
N THR A 88 -3.26 15.92 -8.81
CA THR A 88 -2.90 16.94 -7.81
C THR A 88 -1.37 17.17 -7.76
N LYS A 89 -0.58 16.09 -7.83
CA LYS A 89 0.88 16.20 -7.91
C LYS A 89 1.32 16.96 -9.18
N MET A 90 0.71 16.65 -10.32
CA MET A 90 1.01 17.30 -11.60
C MET A 90 0.64 18.78 -11.60
N THR A 91 -0.55 19.13 -11.10
CA THR A 91 -0.98 20.54 -10.99
C THR A 91 -0.07 21.33 -10.05
N ASN A 92 0.36 20.71 -8.94
CA ASN A 92 1.31 21.34 -8.01
C ASN A 92 2.68 21.55 -8.66
N LYS A 93 3.21 20.56 -9.39
CA LYS A 93 4.45 20.70 -10.16
C LYS A 93 4.33 21.86 -11.16
N LEU A 94 3.26 21.92 -11.94
CA LEU A 94 3.03 22.98 -12.91
C LEU A 94 2.90 24.38 -12.27
N SER A 95 2.23 24.48 -11.11
CA SER A 95 2.12 25.76 -10.37
C SER A 95 3.50 26.25 -9.95
N VAL A 96 4.29 25.38 -9.32
CA VAL A 96 5.63 25.73 -8.84
C VAL A 96 6.57 26.06 -10.00
N SER A 97 6.49 25.31 -11.12
CA SER A 97 7.24 25.61 -12.34
C SER A 97 6.85 26.94 -12.98
N ARG A 98 5.61 27.41 -12.84
CA ARG A 98 5.21 28.75 -13.31
C ARG A 98 5.67 29.85 -12.37
N GLU A 99 5.66 29.58 -11.07
CA GLU A 99 6.15 30.52 -10.05
C GLU A 99 7.65 30.77 -10.20
N ILE A 100 8.45 29.73 -10.46
CA ILE A 100 9.90 29.90 -10.59
C ILE A 100 10.30 30.73 -11.81
N VAL A 101 9.53 30.65 -12.89
CA VAL A 101 9.75 31.47 -14.10
C VAL A 101 9.61 32.96 -13.80
N LYS A 102 8.78 33.36 -12.83
CA LYS A 102 8.65 34.77 -12.42
C LYS A 102 9.94 35.33 -11.81
N PHE A 103 10.79 34.46 -11.26
CA PHE A 103 12.04 34.81 -10.60
C PHE A 103 13.28 34.51 -11.47
N GLY A 104 13.09 34.39 -12.79
CA GLY A 104 14.18 34.17 -13.74
C GLY A 104 14.59 32.71 -13.94
N GLY A 105 13.85 31.75 -13.37
CA GLY A 105 14.13 30.32 -13.50
C GLY A 105 14.84 29.72 -12.28
N VAL A 106 15.37 28.51 -12.46
CA VAL A 106 16.09 27.76 -11.41
C VAL A 106 17.46 28.40 -11.18
N TRP A 107 17.84 28.60 -9.93
CA TRP A 107 19.10 29.24 -9.59
C TRP A 107 20.20 28.22 -9.31
N ASP A 108 21.36 28.43 -9.93
CA ASP A 108 22.61 27.80 -9.53
C ASP A 108 23.25 28.55 -8.35
N LYS A 109 24.27 27.96 -7.71
CA LYS A 109 24.97 28.56 -6.56
C LYS A 109 25.45 29.99 -6.82
N SER A 110 26.01 30.24 -8.01
CA SER A 110 26.50 31.57 -8.43
C SER A 110 25.35 32.56 -8.69
N GLN A 111 24.24 32.09 -9.27
CA GLN A 111 23.07 32.92 -9.53
C GLN A 111 22.34 33.29 -8.24
N MET A 112 22.33 32.40 -7.25
CA MET A 112 21.77 32.65 -5.94
C MET A 112 22.45 33.86 -5.27
N GLU A 113 23.78 33.88 -5.24
CA GLU A 113 24.57 34.99 -4.66
C GLU A 113 24.30 36.33 -5.36
N GLN A 114 24.11 36.31 -6.68
CA GLN A 114 23.77 37.51 -7.45
C GLN A 114 22.35 38.02 -7.15
N GLN A 115 21.38 37.11 -7.08
CA GLN A 115 19.98 37.45 -6.83
C GLN A 115 19.74 37.91 -5.40
N ILE A 116 20.51 37.40 -4.43
CA ILE A 116 20.47 37.83 -3.03
C ILE A 116 20.80 39.33 -2.90
N ASN A 117 21.78 39.81 -3.67
CA ASN A 117 22.21 41.21 -3.62
C ASN A 117 21.29 42.15 -4.41
N THR A 118 20.45 41.61 -5.31
CA THR A 118 19.65 42.40 -6.25
C THR A 118 18.20 42.57 -5.80
N LEU A 119 17.65 41.59 -5.06
CA LEU A 119 16.23 41.55 -4.70
C LEU A 119 15.96 42.19 -3.33
N GLU A 120 14.78 42.81 -3.20
CA GLU A 120 14.27 43.34 -1.94
C GLU A 120 13.95 42.21 -0.94
N ALA A 121 14.11 42.44 0.36
CA ALA A 121 14.01 41.40 1.38
C ALA A 121 12.69 40.58 1.38
N LYS A 122 11.58 41.18 0.95
CA LYS A 122 10.28 40.49 0.83
C LYS A 122 10.22 39.60 -0.40
N THR A 123 10.63 40.09 -1.56
CA THR A 123 10.62 39.34 -2.83
C THR A 123 11.69 38.24 -2.81
N LEU A 124 12.82 38.49 -2.16
CA LEU A 124 13.88 37.50 -1.92
C LEU A 124 13.38 36.30 -1.12
N ARG A 125 12.59 36.53 -0.07
CA ARG A 125 12.03 35.45 0.74
C ARG A 125 11.09 34.58 -0.09
N GLU A 126 10.21 35.20 -0.87
CA GLU A 126 9.29 34.48 -1.75
C GLU A 126 10.04 33.67 -2.80
N ALA A 127 11.06 34.27 -3.42
CA ALA A 127 11.89 33.60 -4.41
C ALA A 127 12.60 32.37 -3.80
N LEU A 128 13.25 32.50 -2.64
CA LEU A 128 13.91 31.38 -1.96
C LEU A 128 12.94 30.24 -1.62
N LEU A 129 11.74 30.56 -1.15
CA LEU A 129 10.72 29.53 -0.87
C LEU A 129 10.26 28.82 -2.14
N VAL A 130 10.11 29.54 -3.25
CA VAL A 130 9.76 28.96 -4.54
C VAL A 130 10.89 28.09 -5.08
N GLN A 131 12.16 28.52 -4.96
CA GLN A 131 13.33 27.70 -5.31
C GLN A 131 13.35 26.39 -4.51
N ILE A 132 13.27 26.47 -3.18
CA ILE A 132 13.25 25.28 -2.30
C ILE A 132 12.08 24.35 -2.64
N LYS A 133 10.89 24.90 -2.89
CA LYS A 133 9.72 24.10 -3.30
C LYS A 133 9.94 23.45 -4.66
N PHE A 134 10.56 24.13 -5.60
CA PHE A 134 10.84 23.59 -6.93
C PHE A 134 11.84 22.43 -6.85
N HIS A 135 12.95 22.61 -6.13
CA HIS A 135 13.94 21.55 -5.88
C HIS A 135 13.30 20.32 -5.22
N LYS A 136 12.35 20.52 -4.31
CA LYS A 136 11.62 19.43 -3.65
C LYS A 136 10.59 18.74 -4.54
N VAL A 137 9.72 19.52 -5.20
CA VAL A 137 8.48 19.02 -5.82
C VAL A 137 8.71 18.63 -7.28
N VAL A 138 9.56 19.39 -7.99
CA VAL A 138 9.80 19.20 -9.43
C VAL A 138 11.06 18.37 -9.66
N LEU A 139 12.19 18.78 -9.06
CA LEU A 139 13.48 18.08 -9.24
C LEU A 139 13.65 16.87 -8.32
N LEU A 140 12.82 16.72 -7.29
CA LEU A 140 12.84 15.61 -6.34
C LEU A 140 14.23 15.39 -5.70
N LEU A 141 14.93 16.49 -5.39
CA LEU A 141 16.26 16.43 -4.80
C LEU A 141 16.26 15.74 -3.42
N LYS A 142 17.35 15.04 -3.12
CA LYS A 142 17.52 14.33 -1.84
C LYS A 142 17.93 15.34 -0.75
N GLY A 143 17.37 15.18 0.45
CA GLY A 143 17.69 16.02 1.60
C GLY A 143 16.77 15.75 2.80
N SER A 144 17.18 16.24 3.98
CA SER A 144 16.35 16.13 5.19
C SER A 144 15.09 16.98 5.06
N LYS A 145 14.00 16.53 5.69
CA LYS A 145 12.68 17.21 5.61
C LYS A 145 12.74 18.67 6.07
N GLU A 146 13.65 18.98 6.99
CA GLU A 146 13.86 20.30 7.59
C GLU A 146 14.38 21.34 6.60
N LEU A 147 15.21 20.92 5.64
CA LEU A 147 15.77 21.80 4.59
C LEU A 147 14.69 22.30 3.62
N PHE A 148 13.61 21.54 3.46
CA PHE A 148 12.52 21.86 2.53
C PHE A 148 11.28 22.46 3.20
N GLN A 149 11.41 22.99 4.41
CA GLN A 149 10.32 23.57 5.19
C GLN A 149 10.47 25.09 5.31
N GLU A 150 9.35 25.79 5.41
CA GLU A 150 9.32 27.23 5.72
C GLU A 150 9.40 27.51 7.22
N THR A 151 9.02 26.53 8.04
CA THR A 151 8.95 26.63 9.50
C THR A 151 9.50 25.38 10.16
N TYR A 152 10.20 25.57 11.28
CA TYR A 152 10.64 24.50 12.16
C TYR A 152 10.28 24.87 13.60
N ASN A 153 9.66 23.92 14.32
CA ASN A 153 9.20 24.14 15.70
C ASN A 153 8.40 25.44 15.91
N LYS A 154 7.45 25.72 15.01
CA LYS A 154 6.58 26.92 15.00
C LYS A 154 7.30 28.26 14.78
N LYS A 155 8.61 28.25 14.53
CA LYS A 155 9.38 29.43 14.11
C LYS A 155 9.54 29.44 12.59
N LYS A 156 9.36 30.60 11.97
CA LYS A 156 9.65 30.81 10.55
C LYS A 156 11.15 30.96 10.38
N TYR A 157 11.73 30.27 9.40
CA TYR A 157 13.14 30.44 9.09
C TYR A 157 13.43 31.88 8.64
N SER A 158 14.57 32.42 9.04
CA SER A 158 15.10 33.69 8.56
C SER A 158 15.50 33.59 7.08
N ASN A 159 15.76 34.72 6.43
CA ASN A 159 16.20 34.70 5.03
C ASN A 159 17.58 34.05 4.88
N GLU A 160 18.48 34.25 5.85
CA GLU A 160 19.81 33.62 5.91
C GLU A 160 19.69 32.10 6.08
N GLU A 161 18.80 31.63 6.96
CA GLU A 161 18.56 30.19 7.16
C GLU A 161 17.97 29.53 5.90
N LEU A 162 17.11 30.24 5.16
CA LEU A 162 16.58 29.75 3.88
C LEU A 162 17.66 29.69 2.79
N GLN A 163 18.60 30.63 2.77
CA GLN A 163 19.76 30.60 1.87
C GLN A 163 20.66 29.41 2.19
N ASP A 164 21.05 29.25 3.45
CA ASP A 164 21.86 28.12 3.91
C ASP A 164 21.19 26.78 3.58
N ASN A 165 19.87 26.68 3.74
CA ASN A 165 19.12 25.48 3.39
C ASN A 165 19.17 25.20 1.89
N LEU A 166 19.00 26.22 1.03
CA LEU A 166 19.09 26.07 -0.41
C LEU A 166 20.52 25.68 -0.85
N THR A 167 21.55 26.31 -0.29
CA THR A 167 22.95 25.98 -0.56
C THR A 167 23.28 24.54 -0.13
N LYS A 168 22.81 24.09 1.04
CA LYS A 168 22.95 22.69 1.48
C LYS A 168 22.21 21.72 0.54
N ILE A 169 21.02 22.08 0.05
CA ILE A 169 20.29 21.27 -0.93
C ILE A 169 21.09 21.15 -2.21
N LEU A 170 21.67 22.24 -2.73
CA LEU A 170 22.50 22.20 -3.93
C LEU A 170 23.77 21.37 -3.69
N GLU A 171 24.51 21.62 -2.60
CA GLU A 171 25.75 20.89 -2.28
C GLU A 171 25.56 19.38 -2.08
N LEU A 172 24.45 18.96 -1.45
CA LEU A 172 24.12 17.55 -1.29
C LEU A 172 23.81 16.84 -2.62
N ASN A 173 23.46 17.59 -3.66
CA ASN A 173 23.09 17.05 -4.97
C ASN A 173 24.11 17.44 -6.07
N ASP A 174 25.10 18.30 -5.78
CA ASP A 174 26.17 18.77 -6.69
C ASP A 174 27.43 17.88 -6.67
N LEU A 175 27.51 16.90 -5.77
CA LEU A 175 28.58 15.91 -5.75
C LEU A 175 28.11 14.65 -6.50
N ASN A 176 28.59 14.48 -7.73
CA ASN A 176 28.46 13.29 -8.57
C ASN A 176 27.09 13.05 -9.20
N ASN A 177 26.95 13.57 -10.43
CA ASN A 177 26.10 13.00 -11.48
C ASN A 177 26.58 11.60 -11.94
N ASP A 178 27.47 10.94 -11.19
CA ASP A 178 28.07 9.61 -11.45
C ASP A 178 27.36 8.45 -10.74
N GLU A 179 26.18 8.69 -10.14
CA GLU A 179 25.20 7.63 -9.90
C GLU A 179 23.93 7.91 -10.71
N GLN A 180 24.13 7.80 -12.02
CA GLN A 180 23.12 7.47 -13.01
C GLN A 180 22.38 6.19 -12.58
N ASP A 181 21.33 6.32 -11.75
CA ASP A 181 20.14 5.42 -11.68
C ASP A 181 19.26 5.72 -10.46
N SER A 182 18.66 6.91 -10.39
CA SER A 182 17.40 7.05 -9.65
C SER A 182 16.46 8.08 -10.25
N VAL A 183 16.37 8.11 -11.59
CA VAL A 183 15.09 8.50 -12.20
C VAL A 183 14.09 7.53 -11.61
N SER A 184 13.25 8.05 -10.71
CA SER A 184 12.21 7.32 -10.03
C SER A 184 11.39 6.55 -11.05
N SER A 185 11.73 5.27 -11.17
CA SER A 185 10.96 4.18 -11.74
C SER A 185 9.69 3.97 -10.88
N GLU A 186 8.93 5.04 -10.66
CA GLU A 186 7.56 4.98 -10.11
C GLU A 186 6.54 4.64 -11.21
N TYR A 187 6.97 4.63 -12.48
CA TYR A 187 6.16 4.23 -13.64
C TYR A 187 6.66 2.98 -14.38
N ALA A 188 7.86 2.46 -14.07
CA ALA A 188 8.16 1.10 -14.51
C ALA A 188 7.55 0.16 -13.47
N MET A 189 6.42 -0.46 -13.82
CA MET A 189 5.98 -1.69 -13.18
C MET A 189 7.06 -2.75 -13.41
N SER A 190 8.14 -2.69 -12.63
CA SER A 190 9.05 -3.79 -12.47
C SER A 190 8.32 -4.81 -11.62
N TYR A 191 7.65 -5.74 -12.30
CA TYR A 191 7.15 -6.94 -11.66
C TYR A 191 8.33 -7.59 -10.93
N LYS A 192 8.15 -7.89 -9.65
CA LYS A 192 9.11 -8.72 -8.93
C LYS A 192 9.23 -10.02 -9.70
N SER A 193 10.46 -10.46 -9.99
CA SER A 193 10.67 -11.79 -10.54
C SER A 193 10.09 -12.84 -9.58
N GLU A 194 9.73 -14.01 -10.11
CA GLU A 194 9.20 -15.10 -9.26
C GLU A 194 10.12 -15.41 -8.08
N ASP A 195 11.44 -15.35 -8.29
CA ASP A 195 12.46 -15.55 -7.26
C ASP A 195 12.36 -14.51 -6.14
N GLN A 196 12.22 -13.22 -6.49
CA GLN A 196 12.07 -12.14 -5.52
C GLN A 196 10.75 -12.26 -4.73
N ILE A 197 9.69 -12.74 -5.39
CA ILE A 197 8.40 -12.99 -4.73
C ILE A 197 8.56 -14.14 -3.73
N GLN A 198 9.18 -15.24 -4.15
CA GLN A 198 9.42 -16.41 -3.31
C GLN A 198 10.31 -16.08 -2.12
N GLU A 199 11.44 -15.39 -2.30
CA GLU A 199 12.30 -14.97 -1.21
C GLU A 199 11.59 -14.06 -0.20
N SER A 200 10.77 -13.13 -0.69
CA SER A 200 9.99 -12.25 0.20
C SER A 200 8.93 -13.01 0.99
N LEU A 201 8.31 -14.03 0.38
CA LEU A 201 7.35 -14.91 1.05
C LEU A 201 8.04 -15.81 2.06
N GLN A 202 9.19 -16.39 1.70
CA GLN A 202 10.01 -17.22 2.57
C GLN A 202 10.47 -16.42 3.80
N SER A 203 10.95 -15.20 3.58
CA SER A 203 11.39 -14.29 4.64
C SER A 203 10.25 -13.93 5.59
N LYS A 204 9.08 -13.57 5.04
CA LYS A 204 7.87 -13.30 5.85
C LYS A 204 7.41 -14.52 6.63
N LYS A 205 7.48 -15.71 6.01
CA LYS A 205 7.16 -16.99 6.67
C LYS A 205 8.10 -17.24 7.84
N ASN A 206 9.40 -17.03 7.66
CA ASN A 206 10.41 -17.20 8.70
C ASN A 206 10.25 -16.19 9.85
N ILE A 207 9.93 -14.93 9.54
CA ILE A 207 9.63 -13.90 10.54
C ILE A 207 8.36 -14.26 11.35
N LEU A 208 7.33 -14.79 10.69
CA LEU A 208 6.13 -15.24 11.39
C LEU A 208 6.39 -16.48 12.24
N PHE A 209 7.23 -17.40 11.75
CA PHE A 209 7.59 -18.62 12.49
C PHE A 209 8.41 -18.32 13.74
N SER A 210 9.40 -17.42 13.63
CA SER A 210 10.19 -16.94 14.78
C SER A 210 9.33 -16.24 15.82
N LYS A 211 8.44 -15.32 15.38
CA LYS A 211 7.47 -14.68 16.29
C LYS A 211 6.52 -15.65 16.99
N TYR A 212 6.22 -16.79 16.35
CA TYR A 212 5.38 -17.82 16.95
C TYR A 212 6.16 -18.63 17.99
N GLN A 213 7.40 -19.00 17.70
CA GLN A 213 8.29 -19.67 18.65
C GLN A 213 8.66 -18.82 19.86
N GLU A 214 8.80 -17.50 19.69
CA GLU A 214 9.01 -16.55 20.79
C GLU A 214 7.78 -16.43 21.69
N LYS A 215 6.56 -16.55 21.14
CA LYS A 215 5.33 -16.50 21.93
C LYS A 215 5.07 -17.77 22.73
N ASP A 216 5.44 -18.94 22.22
CA ASP A 216 5.26 -20.21 22.94
C ASP A 216 6.16 -20.36 24.20
N TRP A 217 7.12 -19.44 24.41
CA TRP A 217 7.94 -19.37 25.63
C TRP A 217 7.37 -18.44 26.73
N LEU A 218 6.38 -17.61 26.41
CA LEU A 218 5.79 -16.65 27.37
C LEU A 218 4.53 -17.18 28.08
N ASP A 219 3.98 -18.32 27.63
CA ASP A 219 2.76 -18.95 28.18
C ASP A 219 3.05 -20.27 28.95
N LYS A 220 4.24 -20.43 29.54
CA LYS A 220 4.56 -21.54 30.47
C LYS A 220 4.70 -21.07 31.91
#